data_AF-A0A936MQY4-F1
#
_entry.id   AF-A0A936MQY4-F1
#
_cell.length_a   1.000
_cell.length_b   1.000
_cell.length_c   1.000
_cell.angle_alpha   90.00
_cell.angle_beta   90.00
_cell.angle_gamma   90.00
#
_symmetry.space_group_name_H-M   'P 1'
#
loop_
_entity.id
_entity.type
_entity.pdbx_description
1 polymer ?
#
loop_
_entity_poly.entity_id
_entity_poly.type
_entity_poly.pdbx_seq_one_letter_code
_entity_poly.pdbx_strand_id
1 'polypeptide(L)'
;MTSSTTLPSMNRRSLFCALGAFVLASCNNVDNFEIPIDAEAKIPAATILDELIGPLAFWGLDTIDLTQELDNQGVTKDDVDSVHVKSFSLTIKAPAGQTFDFIESISFSVETEGQPKAIVAKLDPVPKGQTTIELVTEATLDLAPYVIAPRMSMTASVKGKRPLQETTVIADVVFDVDVNVAGC
;
A
#
# COMPACT_ATOMS: atom_id res chain seq x y z
N MET A 1 -35.55 -88.95 -18.68
CA MET A 1 -34.42 -88.68 -19.60
C MET A 1 -33.89 -87.30 -19.28
N THR A 2 -32.61 -87.21 -18.93
CA THR A 2 -31.67 -86.07 -19.10
C THR A 2 -32.11 -84.68 -18.58
N SER A 3 -31.31 -83.81 -17.97
CA SER A 3 -29.94 -83.74 -17.47
C SER A 3 -29.77 -82.30 -16.92
N SER A 4 -28.78 -82.10 -16.05
CA SER A 4 -27.96 -80.88 -15.91
C SER A 4 -28.50 -79.60 -15.22
N THR A 5 -28.08 -79.45 -13.97
CA THR A 5 -27.23 -78.36 -13.41
C THR A 5 -26.95 -77.13 -14.28
N THR A 6 -27.22 -75.91 -13.78
CA THR A 6 -26.27 -74.77 -13.76
C THR A 6 -26.73 -73.67 -12.80
N LEU A 7 -25.91 -73.35 -11.78
CA LEU A 7 -26.00 -72.12 -10.96
C LEU A 7 -25.23 -71.00 -11.66
N PRO A 8 -25.78 -69.78 -11.82
CA PRO A 8 -24.99 -68.64 -12.27
C PRO A 8 -24.23 -67.99 -11.10
N SER A 9 -22.99 -67.70 -11.42
CA SER A 9 -21.93 -67.07 -10.64
C SER A 9 -22.28 -65.67 -10.14
N MET A 10 -21.88 -65.41 -8.90
CA MET A 10 -21.79 -64.11 -8.24
C MET A 10 -20.77 -63.22 -8.96
N ASN A 11 -21.21 -62.11 -9.56
CA ASN A 11 -20.34 -61.13 -10.20
C ASN A 11 -20.33 -59.82 -9.40
N ARG A 12 -19.12 -59.44 -8.99
CA ARG A 12 -18.78 -58.32 -8.13
C ARG A 12 -18.47 -57.11 -9.03
N ARG A 13 -19.36 -56.12 -9.10
CA ARG A 13 -19.10 -54.83 -9.75
C ARG A 13 -19.73 -53.66 -8.99
N SER A 14 -18.87 -52.68 -8.75
CA SER A 14 -19.04 -51.39 -8.07
C SER A 14 -20.25 -50.56 -8.52
N LEU A 15 -20.74 -49.64 -7.66
CA LEU A 15 -20.84 -48.20 -8.01
C LEU A 15 -21.23 -47.29 -6.82
N PHE A 16 -20.31 -46.38 -6.51
CA PHE A 16 -20.44 -45.04 -5.94
C PHE A 16 -21.85 -44.46 -5.68
N CYS A 17 -22.12 -44.04 -4.43
CA CYS A 17 -23.09 -42.98 -4.12
C CYS A 17 -22.34 -41.68 -3.83
N ALA A 18 -22.55 -40.69 -4.68
CA ALA A 18 -21.93 -39.38 -4.66
C ALA A 18 -22.42 -38.54 -3.48
N LEU A 19 -21.48 -38.08 -2.65
CA LEU A 19 -21.69 -37.04 -1.65
C LEU A 19 -21.57 -35.68 -2.36
N GLY A 20 -22.71 -35.09 -2.71
CA GLY A 20 -22.76 -33.77 -3.33
C GLY A 20 -22.45 -32.67 -2.30
N ALA A 21 -21.17 -32.30 -2.20
CA ALA A 21 -20.76 -31.07 -1.53
C ALA A 21 -20.97 -29.90 -2.50
N PHE A 22 -22.11 -29.21 -2.36
CA PHE A 22 -22.36 -27.94 -3.04
C PHE A 22 -21.51 -26.87 -2.31
N VAL A 23 -20.30 -26.61 -2.83
CA VAL A 23 -19.45 -25.53 -2.37
C VAL A 23 -20.09 -24.23 -2.86
N LEU A 24 -20.73 -23.51 -1.94
CA LEU A 24 -21.17 -22.14 -2.19
C LEU A 24 -19.92 -21.27 -2.36
N ALA A 25 -19.58 -20.96 -3.61
CA ALA A 25 -18.62 -19.90 -3.92
C ALA A 25 -19.27 -18.56 -3.53
N SER A 26 -18.84 -18.00 -2.40
CA SER A 26 -19.18 -16.63 -2.01
C SER A 26 -18.40 -15.68 -2.93
N CYS A 27 -19.03 -15.16 -4.00
CA CYS A 27 -18.51 -13.99 -4.73
C CYS A 27 -18.54 -12.81 -3.73
N ASN A 28 -17.44 -12.55 -3.02
CA ASN A 28 -17.19 -11.22 -2.50
C ASN A 28 -16.50 -10.45 -3.62
N ASN A 29 -17.25 -9.68 -4.40
CA ASN A 29 -16.67 -8.75 -5.37
C ASN A 29 -15.94 -7.66 -4.57
N VAL A 30 -14.63 -7.79 -4.46
CA VAL A 30 -13.76 -6.69 -4.05
C VAL A 30 -13.72 -5.75 -5.25
N ASP A 31 -14.35 -4.59 -5.11
CA ASP A 31 -14.37 -3.52 -6.13
C ASP A 31 -13.22 -2.55 -5.84
N ASN A 32 -13.13 -2.10 -4.58
CA ASN A 32 -12.05 -1.25 -4.10
C ASN A 32 -11.61 -1.61 -2.68
N PHE A 33 -10.35 -1.32 -2.33
CA PHE A 33 -9.82 -1.50 -0.97
C PHE A 33 -8.67 -0.54 -0.66
N GLU A 34 -8.38 -0.39 0.64
CA GLU A 34 -7.36 0.53 1.13
C GLU A 34 -6.11 -0.21 1.62
N ILE A 35 -4.95 0.29 1.23
CA ILE A 35 -3.65 -0.18 1.72
C ILE A 35 -2.98 0.95 2.52
N PRO A 36 -2.95 0.85 3.86
CA PRO A 36 -2.18 1.77 4.70
C PRO A 36 -0.70 1.38 4.71
N ILE A 37 0.19 2.37 4.62
CA ILE A 37 1.63 2.26 4.76
C ILE A 37 2.09 3.30 5.79
N ASP A 38 2.82 2.85 6.80
CA ASP A 38 3.52 3.71 7.75
C ASP A 38 5.03 3.71 7.51
N ALA A 39 5.66 4.87 7.75
CA ALA A 39 7.10 5.03 7.62
C ALA A 39 7.65 6.01 8.65
N GLU A 40 8.90 5.81 9.08
CA GLU A 40 9.53 6.64 10.11
C GLU A 40 10.73 7.41 9.54
N ALA A 41 10.86 8.68 9.89
CA ALA A 41 12.05 9.50 9.64
C ALA A 41 12.58 10.08 10.94
N LYS A 42 13.92 10.16 11.05
CA LYS A 42 14.59 10.91 12.12
C LYS A 42 15.29 12.13 11.55
N ILE A 43 14.87 13.29 12.02
CA ILE A 43 15.43 14.59 11.64
C ILE A 43 16.42 14.99 12.72
N PRO A 44 17.72 15.06 12.42
CA PRO A 44 18.73 15.41 13.41
C PRO A 44 18.58 16.86 13.89
N ALA A 45 19.04 17.11 15.12
CA ALA A 45 19.05 18.45 15.70
C ALA A 45 19.98 19.41 14.94
N ALA A 46 19.69 20.71 15.01
CA ALA A 46 20.50 21.78 14.41
C ALA A 46 21.86 21.96 15.12
N THR A 47 22.91 22.22 14.32
CA THR A 47 24.26 22.59 14.77
C THR A 47 24.69 23.93 14.16
N ILE A 48 24.46 25.04 14.88
CA ILE A 48 24.94 26.43 14.67
C ILE A 48 24.61 27.11 13.32
N LEU A 49 24.46 26.39 12.19
CA LEU A 49 23.98 26.91 10.91
C LEU A 49 23.44 25.76 10.02
N ASP A 50 22.25 25.24 10.31
CA ASP A 50 21.70 24.07 9.61
C ASP A 50 20.34 24.36 8.96
N GLU A 51 20.40 24.78 7.69
CA GLU A 51 19.25 24.70 6.79
C GLU A 51 18.88 23.24 6.56
N LEU A 52 17.58 22.93 6.59
CA LEU A 52 17.05 21.63 6.20
C LEU A 52 16.51 21.79 4.78
N ILE A 53 17.41 21.66 3.80
CA ILE A 53 17.07 21.71 2.38
C ILE A 53 17.50 20.41 1.73
N GLY A 54 16.57 19.73 1.08
CA GLY A 54 16.85 18.56 0.27
C GLY A 54 16.09 17.31 0.73
N PRO A 55 16.61 16.12 0.39
CA PRO A 55 15.89 14.88 0.62
C PRO A 55 15.81 14.55 2.11
N LEU A 56 14.65 14.09 2.55
CA LEU A 56 14.45 13.49 3.87
C LEU A 56 14.14 12.00 3.69
N ALA A 57 14.92 11.15 4.36
CA ALA A 57 14.75 9.71 4.28
C ALA A 57 13.68 9.24 5.28
N PHE A 58 12.69 8.52 4.77
CA PHE A 58 11.70 7.79 5.55
C PHE A 58 11.95 6.30 5.34
N TRP A 59 12.25 5.57 6.41
CA TRP A 59 12.42 4.12 6.35
C TRP A 59 11.08 3.46 6.05
N GLY A 60 11.05 2.65 5.00
CA GLY A 60 9.82 2.00 4.50
C GLY A 60 9.25 2.67 3.26
N LEU A 61 9.71 3.87 2.89
CA LEU A 61 9.31 4.53 1.63
C LEU A 61 10.36 4.40 0.53
N ASP A 62 11.59 4.01 0.86
CA ASP A 62 12.70 3.86 -0.07
C ASP A 62 12.60 2.62 -0.97
N THR A 63 11.81 1.62 -0.56
CA THR A 63 11.45 0.46 -1.38
C THR A 63 10.07 -0.04 -0.96
N ILE A 64 9.06 0.31 -1.74
CA ILE A 64 7.67 -0.11 -1.55
C ILE A 64 7.36 -1.19 -2.57
N ASP A 65 6.88 -2.33 -2.09
CA ASP A 65 6.33 -3.43 -2.88
C ASP A 65 5.01 -3.86 -2.24
N LEU A 66 3.90 -3.64 -2.96
CA LEU A 66 2.55 -3.90 -2.45
C LEU A 66 2.06 -5.33 -2.78
N THR A 67 2.93 -6.20 -3.30
CA THR A 67 2.54 -7.55 -3.74
C THR A 67 1.86 -8.33 -2.62
N GLN A 68 2.41 -8.29 -1.40
CA GLN A 68 1.84 -9.03 -0.26
C GLN A 68 0.48 -8.46 0.16
N GLU A 69 0.30 -7.14 0.10
CA GLU A 69 -0.94 -6.45 0.43
C GLU A 69 -2.04 -6.77 -0.58
N LEU A 70 -1.72 -6.82 -1.87
CA LEU A 70 -2.62 -7.27 -2.93
C LEU A 70 -3.01 -8.76 -2.74
N ASP A 71 -2.03 -9.63 -2.50
CA ASP A 71 -2.26 -11.07 -2.26
C ASP A 71 -3.17 -11.31 -1.05
N ASN A 72 -3.03 -10.51 0.00
CA ASN A 72 -3.89 -10.56 1.19
C ASN A 72 -5.36 -10.22 0.87
N GLN A 73 -5.62 -9.45 -0.19
CA GLN A 73 -6.96 -9.17 -0.71
C GLN A 73 -7.41 -10.18 -1.77
N GLY A 74 -6.59 -11.17 -2.12
CA GLY A 74 -6.88 -12.13 -3.18
C GLY A 74 -6.83 -11.53 -4.58
N VAL A 75 -6.07 -10.44 -4.74
CA VAL A 75 -5.94 -9.64 -5.97
C VAL A 75 -4.52 -9.79 -6.49
N THR A 76 -4.37 -9.91 -7.81
CA THR A 76 -3.06 -9.88 -8.46
C THR A 76 -2.77 -8.50 -9.06
N LYS A 77 -1.51 -8.24 -9.41
CA LYS A 77 -1.12 -6.98 -10.07
C LYS A 77 -1.86 -6.73 -11.40
N ASP A 78 -2.31 -7.80 -12.07
CA ASP A 78 -3.05 -7.71 -13.33
C ASP A 78 -4.52 -7.30 -13.13
N ASP A 79 -5.04 -7.42 -11.91
CA ASP A 79 -6.41 -7.04 -11.56
C ASP A 79 -6.54 -5.55 -11.17
N VAL A 80 -5.41 -4.85 -10.96
CA VAL A 80 -5.39 -3.44 -10.55
C VAL A 80 -5.74 -2.54 -11.73
N ASP A 81 -6.82 -1.75 -11.60
CA ASP A 81 -7.28 -0.81 -12.63
C ASP A 81 -6.75 0.60 -12.38
N SER A 82 -6.89 1.11 -11.14
CA SER A 82 -6.36 2.42 -10.75
C SER A 82 -5.88 2.43 -9.29
N VAL A 83 -4.92 3.31 -9.00
CA VAL A 83 -4.46 3.54 -7.62
C VAL A 83 -4.32 5.04 -7.35
N HIS A 84 -4.91 5.51 -6.27
CA HIS A 84 -4.80 6.90 -5.84
C HIS A 84 -4.36 7.02 -4.38
N VAL A 85 -3.72 8.13 -4.02
CA VAL A 85 -3.46 8.45 -2.62
C VAL A 85 -4.74 9.01 -2.01
N LYS A 86 -5.39 8.23 -1.14
CA LYS A 86 -6.59 8.64 -0.42
C LYS A 86 -6.28 9.66 0.67
N SER A 87 -5.22 9.43 1.44
CA SER A 87 -4.77 10.34 2.48
C SER A 87 -3.27 10.22 2.70
N PHE A 88 -2.65 11.35 3.06
CA PHE A 88 -1.25 11.40 3.46
C PHE A 88 -1.11 12.38 4.63
N SER A 89 -0.74 11.88 5.80
CA SER A 89 -0.44 12.69 6.97
C SER A 89 0.97 12.46 7.50
N LEU A 90 1.52 13.48 8.16
CA LEU A 90 2.73 13.34 8.96
C LEU A 90 2.44 13.68 10.41
N THR A 91 2.98 12.90 11.33
CA THR A 91 2.82 13.11 12.78
C THR A 91 4.18 13.10 13.47
N ILE A 92 4.44 14.09 14.32
CA ILE A 92 5.63 14.08 15.18
C ILE A 92 5.38 13.14 16.36
N LYS A 93 6.18 12.08 16.43
CA LYS A 93 6.13 11.06 17.50
C LYS A 93 7.01 11.43 18.69
N ALA A 94 8.17 12.03 18.43
CA ALA A 94 9.09 12.47 19.47
C ALA A 94 9.91 13.69 19.02
N PRO A 95 10.30 14.58 19.95
CA PRO A 95 9.88 14.61 21.35
C PRO A 95 8.43 15.10 21.48
N ALA A 96 7.78 14.77 22.60
CA ALA A 96 6.41 15.20 22.85
C ALA A 96 6.30 16.73 22.88
N GLY A 97 5.29 17.29 22.20
CA GLY A 97 5.05 18.73 22.12
C GLY A 97 5.87 19.47 21.06
N GLN A 98 6.77 18.79 20.34
CA GLN A 98 7.44 19.36 19.16
C GLN A 98 6.43 19.53 18.02
N THR A 99 6.52 20.66 17.32
CA THR A 99 5.67 21.03 16.17
C THR A 99 6.46 21.03 14.87
N PHE A 100 5.77 21.03 13.73
CA PHE A 100 6.35 21.16 12.39
C PHE A 100 6.83 22.59 12.05
N ASP A 101 6.96 23.49 13.03
CA ASP A 101 7.33 24.90 12.80
C ASP A 101 8.69 25.08 12.13
N PHE A 102 9.57 24.10 12.26
CA PHE A 102 10.89 24.04 11.64
C PHE A 102 10.84 23.72 10.14
N ILE A 103 9.70 23.23 9.62
CA ILE A 103 9.47 23.02 8.19
C ILE A 103 8.75 24.23 7.59
N GLU A 104 9.23 24.67 6.42
CA GLU A 104 8.57 25.68 5.57
C GLU A 104 7.67 24.99 4.54
N SER A 105 8.22 24.01 3.82
CA SER A 105 7.49 23.22 2.83
C SER A 105 8.00 21.78 2.76
N ILE A 106 7.12 20.88 2.34
CA ILE A 106 7.43 19.47 2.14
C ILE A 106 6.68 18.94 0.91
N SER A 107 7.33 18.05 0.17
CA SER A 107 6.73 17.33 -0.95
C SER A 107 7.23 15.90 -0.98
N PHE A 108 6.39 14.98 -1.43
CA PHE A 108 6.74 13.59 -1.68
C PHE A 108 6.63 13.32 -3.17
N SER A 109 7.60 12.62 -3.71
CA SER A 109 7.60 12.17 -5.10
C SER A 109 7.75 10.66 -5.16
N VAL A 110 7.05 10.03 -6.10
CA VAL A 110 7.17 8.61 -6.42
C VAL A 110 8.04 8.41 -7.66
N GLU A 111 8.82 7.33 -7.65
CA GLU A 111 9.68 6.90 -8.75
C GLU A 111 9.63 5.38 -8.91
N THR A 112 9.62 4.91 -10.15
CA THR A 112 9.87 3.51 -10.50
C THR A 112 10.58 3.43 -11.85
N GLU A 113 11.10 2.25 -12.19
CA GLU A 113 11.74 2.00 -13.48
C GLU A 113 10.71 2.09 -14.62
N GLY A 114 11.01 2.88 -15.64
CA GLY A 114 10.15 3.05 -16.81
C GLY A 114 9.01 4.06 -16.65
N GLN A 115 8.87 4.71 -15.48
CA GLN A 115 7.90 5.78 -15.26
C GLN A 115 8.60 7.13 -14.99
N PRO A 116 8.00 8.26 -15.39
CA PRO A 116 8.50 9.57 -14.98
C PRO A 116 8.39 9.74 -13.47
N LYS A 117 9.28 10.53 -12.86
CA LYS A 117 9.10 10.98 -11.48
C LYS A 117 7.84 11.83 -11.36
N ALA A 118 6.98 11.56 -10.38
CA ALA A 118 5.76 12.31 -10.14
C ALA A 118 5.65 12.77 -8.69
N ILE A 119 5.13 13.98 -8.44
CA ILE A 119 4.80 14.45 -7.09
C ILE A 119 3.48 13.80 -6.70
N VAL A 120 3.41 13.18 -5.52
CA VAL A 120 2.18 12.51 -5.03
C VAL A 120 1.44 13.33 -3.99
N ALA A 121 2.17 14.11 -3.20
CA ALA A 121 1.61 14.95 -2.16
C ALA A 121 2.56 16.09 -1.81
N LYS A 122 2.02 17.24 -1.41
CA LYS A 122 2.81 18.39 -0.97
C LYS A 122 2.05 19.26 0.03
N LEU A 123 2.81 20.04 0.78
CA LEU A 123 2.27 21.09 1.64
C LEU A 123 3.25 22.28 1.64
N ASP A 124 2.78 23.41 1.11
CA ASP A 124 3.53 24.66 1.02
C ASP A 124 2.56 25.87 1.10
N PRO A 125 2.59 26.68 2.17
CA PRO A 125 3.43 26.54 3.36
C PRO A 125 2.89 25.48 4.35
N VAL A 126 3.77 24.92 5.18
CA VAL A 126 3.36 24.09 6.33
C VAL A 126 2.75 24.97 7.43
N PRO A 127 1.52 24.66 7.92
CA PRO A 127 0.88 25.41 8.99
C PRO A 127 1.67 25.35 10.30
N LYS A 128 1.69 26.46 11.04
CA LYS A 128 2.41 26.57 12.31
C LYS A 128 1.63 26.01 13.49
N GLY A 129 2.34 25.60 14.53
CA GLY A 129 1.81 25.04 15.78
C GLY A 129 1.29 23.61 15.68
N GLN A 130 1.47 22.95 14.54
CA GLN A 130 0.90 21.62 14.29
C GLN A 130 1.87 20.51 14.69
N THR A 131 1.37 19.51 15.42
CA THR A 131 2.07 18.22 15.67
C THR A 131 1.74 17.18 14.62
N THR A 132 0.64 17.37 13.89
CA THR A 132 0.17 16.54 12.78
C THR A 132 -0.22 17.46 11.63
N ILE A 133 0.21 17.11 10.41
CA ILE A 133 -0.15 17.84 9.20
C ILE A 133 -0.67 16.88 8.14
N GLU A 134 -1.72 17.28 7.44
CA GLU A 134 -2.23 16.59 6.26
C GLU A 134 -1.65 17.24 5.01
N LEU A 135 -1.18 16.42 4.07
CA LEU A 135 -0.65 16.90 2.80
C LEU A 135 -1.76 16.97 1.76
N VAL A 136 -1.61 17.91 0.83
CA VAL A 136 -2.46 17.98 -0.37
C VAL A 136 -1.98 16.91 -1.35
N THR A 137 -2.81 15.91 -1.62
CA THR A 137 -2.53 14.81 -2.56
C THR A 137 -2.84 15.23 -4.00
N GLU A 138 -2.13 14.67 -4.97
CA GLU A 138 -2.38 14.91 -6.39
C GLU A 138 -3.49 13.98 -6.91
N ALA A 139 -4.74 14.44 -6.78
CA ALA A 139 -5.93 13.62 -7.03
C ALA A 139 -6.04 13.03 -8.45
N THR A 140 -5.38 13.61 -9.45
CA THR A 140 -5.42 13.12 -10.84
C THR A 140 -4.27 12.18 -11.18
N LEU A 141 -3.33 11.97 -10.25
CA LEU A 141 -2.22 11.06 -10.45
C LEU A 141 -2.67 9.64 -10.18
N ASP A 142 -2.70 8.82 -11.23
CA ASP A 142 -2.85 7.37 -11.11
C ASP A 142 -1.48 6.72 -10.85
N LEU A 143 -1.42 5.97 -9.77
CA LEU A 143 -0.25 5.26 -9.29
C LEU A 143 -0.22 3.79 -9.68
N ALA A 144 -1.25 3.26 -10.37
CA ALA A 144 -1.25 1.88 -10.82
C ALA A 144 0.04 1.49 -11.56
N PRO A 145 0.59 2.29 -12.50
CA PRO A 145 1.84 1.95 -13.19
C PRO A 145 3.09 1.88 -12.27
N TYR A 146 3.03 2.49 -11.09
CA TYR A 146 4.09 2.46 -10.07
C TYR A 146 3.91 1.27 -9.12
N VAL A 147 2.66 0.98 -8.75
CA VAL A 147 2.30 -0.12 -7.83
C VAL A 147 2.51 -1.50 -8.48
N ILE A 148 2.15 -1.66 -9.76
CA ILE A 148 2.35 -2.92 -10.47
C ILE A 148 3.82 -3.17 -10.86
N ALA A 149 4.68 -2.16 -10.73
CA ALA A 149 6.10 -2.34 -10.98
C ALA A 149 6.72 -3.30 -9.94
N PRO A 150 7.89 -3.90 -10.21
CA PRO A 150 8.57 -4.76 -9.23
C PRO A 150 8.98 -4.03 -7.96
N ARG A 151 9.19 -2.71 -8.03
CA ARG A 151 9.58 -1.85 -6.92
C ARG A 151 9.22 -0.41 -7.26
N MET A 152 8.73 0.35 -6.29
CA MET A 152 8.67 1.81 -6.35
C MET A 152 9.34 2.42 -5.12
N SER A 153 9.73 3.68 -5.21
CA SER A 153 10.23 4.45 -4.08
C SER A 153 9.48 5.77 -3.98
N MET A 154 9.35 6.26 -2.75
CA MET A 154 8.78 7.54 -2.45
C MET A 154 9.77 8.37 -1.64
N THR A 155 10.17 9.51 -2.17
CA THR A 155 11.20 10.39 -1.60
C THR A 155 10.59 11.70 -1.14
N ALA A 156 10.87 12.10 0.10
CA ALA A 156 10.50 13.41 0.60
C ALA A 156 11.55 14.45 0.22
N SER A 157 11.10 15.65 -0.17
CA SER A 157 11.92 16.84 -0.35
C SER A 157 11.38 17.94 0.56
N VAL A 158 12.27 18.50 1.37
CA VAL A 158 11.92 19.39 2.47
C VAL A 158 12.68 20.71 2.34
N LYS A 159 12.02 21.80 2.70
CA LYS A 159 12.63 23.10 2.94
C LYS A 159 12.29 23.57 4.35
N GLY A 160 13.29 24.02 5.09
CA GLY A 160 13.12 24.55 6.44
C GLY A 160 14.44 24.71 7.16
N LYS A 161 14.38 24.62 8.48
CA LYS A 161 15.53 24.62 9.38
C LYS A 161 15.52 23.33 10.18
N ARG A 162 16.67 22.84 10.60
CA ARG A 162 16.69 21.69 11.51
C ARG A 162 16.02 22.05 12.84
N PRO A 163 15.30 21.11 13.48
CA PRO A 163 14.72 21.31 14.80
C PRO A 163 15.81 21.44 15.87
N LEU A 164 15.46 21.98 17.04
CA LEU A 164 16.40 22.13 18.17
C LEU A 164 16.77 20.79 18.81
N GLN A 165 15.92 19.78 18.64
CA GLN A 165 16.10 18.43 19.16
C GLN A 165 15.86 17.44 18.02
N GLU A 166 16.52 16.27 18.10
CA GLU A 166 16.22 15.19 17.16
C GLU A 166 14.71 14.91 17.19
N THR A 167 14.10 14.93 16.01
CA THR A 167 12.65 14.80 15.87
C THR A 167 12.34 13.53 15.07
N THR A 168 11.52 12.66 15.65
CA THR A 168 10.99 11.47 14.98
C THR A 168 9.63 11.80 14.38
N VAL A 169 9.48 11.58 13.08
CA VAL A 169 8.27 11.84 12.31
C VAL A 169 7.77 10.51 11.73
N ILE A 170 6.46 10.27 11.86
CA ILE A 170 5.76 9.19 11.19
C ILE A 170 5.05 9.76 9.97
N ALA A 171 5.18 9.09 8.84
CA ALA A 171 4.39 9.29 7.64
C ALA A 171 3.36 8.17 7.53
N ASP A 172 2.10 8.54 7.41
CA ASP A 172 0.98 7.62 7.21
C ASP A 172 0.38 7.92 5.83
N VAL A 173 0.43 6.93 4.94
CA VAL A 173 -0.09 7.02 3.57
C VAL A 173 -1.14 5.93 3.38
N VAL A 174 -2.28 6.29 2.79
CA VAL A 174 -3.31 5.32 2.43
C VAL A 174 -3.50 5.37 0.93
N PHE A 175 -3.26 4.24 0.27
CA PHE A 175 -3.61 4.03 -1.13
C PHE A 175 -5.03 3.48 -1.21
N ASP A 176 -5.84 4.05 -2.08
CA ASP A 176 -7.11 3.48 -2.54
C ASP A 176 -6.83 2.75 -3.85
N VAL A 177 -7.09 1.45 -3.86
CA VAL A 177 -6.83 0.54 -4.97
C VAL A 177 -8.16 0.10 -5.53
N ASP A 178 -8.40 0.42 -6.80
CA ASP A 178 -9.55 -0.02 -7.57
C ASP A 178 -9.15 -1.22 -8.42
N VAL A 179 -9.98 -2.27 -8.42
CA VAL A 179 -9.68 -3.52 -9.12
C VAL A 179 -10.79 -3.89 -10.06
N ASN A 180 -10.41 -4.36 -11.24
CA ASN A 180 -11.33 -4.90 -12.22
C ASN A 180 -11.25 -6.43 -12.23
N VAL A 181 -11.91 -7.07 -11.26
CA VAL A 181 -11.96 -8.53 -11.21
C VAL A 181 -12.97 -9.04 -12.23
N ALA A 182 -12.48 -9.38 -13.43
CA ALA A 182 -13.31 -9.95 -14.48
C ALA A 182 -13.74 -11.39 -14.13
N GLY A 183 -14.93 -11.57 -13.54
CA GLY A 183 -15.53 -12.89 -13.42
C GLY A 183 -16.41 -13.16 -12.19
N CYS A 184 -17.54 -12.48 -12.08
CA CYS A 184 -18.83 -13.14 -11.81
C CYS A 184 -19.74 -12.76 -13.00
#